data_AF-A0AA42B0X1-F1
#
_entry.id   AF-A0AA42B0X1-F1
#
_cell.length_a   1.000
_cell.length_b   1.000
_cell.length_c   1.000
_cell.angle_alpha   90.00
_cell.angle_beta   90.00
_cell.angle_gamma   90.00
#
_symmetry.space_group_name_H-M   'P 1'
#
loop_
_entity.id
_entity.type
_entity.pdbx_description
1 polymer ?
#
loop_
_entity_poly.entity_id
_entity_poly.type
_entity_poly.pdbx_seq_one_letter_code
_entity_poly.pdbx_strand_id
1 'polypeptide(L)'
;MGRDVRQVLKTVRGEVLKGCKLVFSRVKNNKKLWEVAGELGATCCKELDSSVTHVISTDMGTRGSRWAVKHGKFLVHPRWLEAAYYLWKRQPEDNFVVSC
;
A
#
# COMPACT_ATOMS: atom_id res chain seq x y z
N MET A 1 -23.73 11.17 24.45
CA MET A 1 -22.84 11.43 23.31
C MET A 1 -22.76 10.18 22.45
N GLY A 2 -23.45 10.15 21.32
CA GLY A 2 -23.41 9.00 20.41
C GLY A 2 -22.06 8.92 19.71
N ARG A 3 -21.42 7.74 19.71
CA ARG A 3 -20.24 7.51 18.88
C ARG A 3 -20.66 7.66 17.42
N ASP A 4 -20.02 8.56 16.69
CA ASP A 4 -20.28 8.73 15.26
C ASP A 4 -19.86 7.45 14.54
N VAL A 5 -20.82 6.76 13.92
CA VAL A 5 -20.58 5.52 13.16
C VAL A 5 -19.52 5.74 12.08
N ARG A 6 -19.43 6.96 11.53
CA ARG A 6 -18.39 7.33 10.55
C ARG A 6 -16.99 7.28 11.17
N GLN A 7 -16.83 7.65 12.44
CA GLN A 7 -15.56 7.55 13.14
C GLN A 7 -15.20 6.09 13.41
N VAL A 8 -16.17 5.27 13.82
CA VAL A 8 -15.96 3.83 14.07
C VAL A 8 -15.50 3.11 12.80
N LEU A 9 -16.17 3.35 11.66
CA LEU A 9 -15.82 2.74 10.38
C LEU A 9 -14.42 3.16 9.90
N LYS A 10 -14.03 4.42 10.12
CA LYS A 10 -12.67 4.89 9.82
C LYS A 10 -11.62 4.17 10.67
N THR A 11 -11.88 3.99 11.97
CA THR A 11 -10.97 3.25 12.85
C THR A 11 -10.81 1.81 12.39
N VAL A 12 -11.90 1.10 12.07
CA VAL A 12 -11.83 -0.29 11.60
C VAL A 12 -11.02 -0.41 10.30
N ARG A 13 -11.25 0.49 9.33
CA ARG A 13 -10.48 0.49 8.06
C ARG A 13 -9.01 0.82 8.27
N GLY A 14 -8.71 1.73 9.20
CA GLY A 14 -7.34 2.11 9.55
C GLY A 14 -6.50 0.98 10.16
N GLU A 15 -7.11 -0.14 10.56
CA GLU A 15 -6.35 -1.29 11.07
C GLU A 15 -5.93 -2.26 9.96
N VAL A 16 -6.44 -2.10 8.72
CA VAL A 16 -6.25 -3.08 7.63
C VAL A 16 -4.79 -3.19 7.20
N LEU A 17 -4.10 -2.06 7.01
CA LEU A 17 -2.69 -1.98 6.59
C LEU A 17 -1.81 -1.26 7.62
N LYS A 18 -2.25 -1.22 8.88
CA LYS A 18 -1.47 -0.63 9.97
C LYS A 18 -0.08 -1.25 10.07
N GLY A 19 0.93 -0.40 10.24
CA GLY A 19 2.33 -0.80 10.25
C GLY A 19 2.95 -1.06 8.87
N CYS A 20 2.18 -0.93 7.78
CA CYS A 20 2.75 -0.96 6.44
C CYS A 20 3.29 0.41 6.05
N LYS A 21 4.52 0.44 5.52
CA LYS A 21 5.12 1.64 4.92
C LYS A 21 5.27 1.44 3.43
N LEU A 22 4.57 2.25 2.64
CA LEU A 22 4.43 2.10 1.19
C LEU A 22 5.22 3.18 0.44
N VAL A 23 5.82 2.79 -0.69
CA VAL A 23 6.39 3.72 -1.67
C VAL A 23 5.80 3.43 -3.04
N PHE A 24 5.41 4.48 -3.77
CA PHE A 24 4.82 4.36 -5.11
C PHE A 24 5.87 4.61 -6.20
N SER A 25 6.10 3.62 -7.06
CA SER A 25 7.02 3.72 -8.20
C SER A 25 6.25 3.76 -9.53
N ARG A 26 6.56 4.76 -10.38
CA ARG A 26 5.79 5.20 -11.57
C ARG A 26 4.36 5.70 -11.31
N VAL A 27 3.66 5.18 -10.30
CA VAL A 27 2.28 5.59 -9.96
C VAL A 27 2.20 6.70 -8.91
N LYS A 28 3.32 7.41 -8.66
CA LYS A 28 3.45 8.45 -7.63
C LYS A 28 2.45 9.61 -7.75
N ASN A 29 1.97 9.90 -8.97
CA ASN A 29 1.01 10.98 -9.23
C ASN A 29 -0.45 10.55 -9.00
N ASN A 30 -0.70 9.26 -8.73
CA ASN A 30 -2.05 8.77 -8.47
C ASN A 30 -2.47 9.10 -7.03
N LYS A 31 -2.97 10.33 -6.83
CA LYS A 31 -3.43 10.83 -5.52
C LYS A 31 -4.43 9.88 -4.84
N LYS A 32 -5.27 9.20 -5.63
CA LYS A 32 -6.28 8.28 -5.09
C LYS A 32 -5.65 7.10 -4.37
N LEU A 33 -4.56 6.54 -4.88
CA LEU A 33 -3.85 5.44 -4.20
C LEU A 33 -3.23 5.88 -2.86
N TRP A 34 -2.73 7.12 -2.77
CA TRP A 34 -2.20 7.66 -1.52
C TRP A 34 -3.31 7.82 -0.46
N GLU A 35 -4.47 8.35 -0.87
CA GLU A 35 -5.63 8.49 -0.01
C GLU A 35 -6.13 7.13 0.48
N VAL A 36 -6.28 6.17 -0.44
CA VAL A 36 -6.69 4.79 -0.13
C VAL A 36 -5.74 4.15 0.88
N ALA A 37 -4.44 4.27 0.68
CA ALA A 37 -3.44 3.72 1.61
C ALA A 37 -3.54 4.34 3.00
N GLY A 38 -3.70 5.67 3.08
CA GLY A 38 -3.88 6.37 4.35
C GLY A 38 -5.17 5.97 5.07
N GLU A 39 -6.27 5.80 4.35
CA GLU A 39 -7.55 5.33 4.91
C GLU A 39 -7.48 3.88 5.43
N LEU A 40 -6.58 3.07 4.88
CA LEU A 40 -6.28 1.72 5.37
C LEU A 40 -5.25 1.69 6.50
N GLY A 41 -4.75 2.86 6.92
CA GLY A 41 -3.79 3.01 8.02
C GLY A 41 -2.33 2.73 7.66
N ALA A 42 -2.01 2.68 6.37
CA ALA A 42 -0.63 2.61 5.92
C ALA A 42 0.04 3.99 5.92
N THR A 43 1.36 4.00 6.10
CA THR A 43 2.19 5.21 5.98
C THR A 43 2.78 5.29 4.58
N CYS A 44 2.47 6.33 3.82
CA CYS A 44 3.06 6.53 2.49
C CYS A 44 4.31 7.41 2.55
N CYS A 45 5.34 7.04 1.81
CA CYS A 45 6.59 7.79 1.72
C CYS A 45 7.03 7.98 0.28
N LYS A 46 7.78 9.06 0.04
CA LYS A 46 8.31 9.41 -1.29
C LYS A 46 9.67 8.78 -1.55
N GLU A 47 10.39 8.45 -0.49
CA GLU A 47 11.77 7.96 -0.52
C GLU A 47 11.84 6.51 -0.08
N LEU A 48 12.83 5.80 -0.63
CA LEU A 48 13.12 4.41 -0.27
C LEU A 48 14.09 4.42 0.91
N ASP A 49 13.70 3.75 1.99
CA ASP A 49 14.53 3.55 3.18
C ASP A 49 14.29 2.15 3.76
N SER A 50 15.07 1.78 4.78
CA SER A 50 15.00 0.45 5.40
C SER A 50 13.65 0.09 6.03
N SER A 51 12.87 1.10 6.45
CA SER A 51 11.55 0.93 7.06
C SER A 51 10.43 0.72 6.04
N VAL A 52 10.68 0.91 4.74
CA VAL A 52 9.72 0.57 3.69
C VAL A 52 9.46 -0.93 3.71
N THR A 53 8.17 -1.30 3.69
CA THR A 53 7.74 -2.71 3.65
C THR A 53 7.23 -3.11 2.27
N HIS A 54 6.60 -2.19 1.54
CA HIS A 54 6.07 -2.46 0.20
C HIS A 54 6.42 -1.36 -0.81
N VAL A 55 6.71 -1.79 -2.03
CA VAL A 55 6.79 -0.93 -3.21
C VAL A 55 5.61 -1.25 -4.11
N ILE A 56 4.79 -0.23 -4.38
CA ILE A 56 3.65 -0.32 -5.29
C ILE A 56 4.10 0.10 -6.68
N SER A 57 4.03 -0.81 -7.65
CA SER A 57 4.44 -0.53 -9.04
C SER A 57 3.69 -1.38 -10.05
N THR A 58 3.72 -0.96 -11.31
CA THR A 58 3.16 -1.70 -12.46
C THR A 58 4.26 -2.29 -13.36
N ASP A 59 5.53 -2.08 -13.00
CA ASP A 59 6.69 -2.37 -13.85
C ASP A 59 7.88 -2.79 -12.98
N MET A 60 8.53 -3.92 -13.29
CA MET A 60 9.70 -4.41 -12.56
C MET A 60 11.00 -3.64 -12.85
N GLY A 61 11.09 -2.91 -13.97
CA GLY A 61 12.28 -2.20 -14.42
C GLY A 61 12.56 -0.90 -13.66
N THR A 62 11.63 -0.44 -12.82
CA THR A 62 11.80 0.81 -12.08
C THR A 62 12.89 0.71 -11.01
N ARG A 63 13.49 1.85 -10.64
CA ARG A 63 14.45 1.90 -9.52
C ARG A 63 13.84 1.36 -8.22
N GLY A 64 12.57 1.67 -7.96
CA GLY A 64 11.86 1.17 -6.78
C GLY A 64 11.65 -0.34 -6.80
N SER A 65 11.24 -0.88 -7.95
CA SER A 65 10.99 -2.32 -8.10
C SER A 65 12.28 -3.13 -7.93
N ARG A 66 13.36 -2.73 -8.61
CA ARG A 66 14.68 -3.37 -8.43
C ARG A 66 15.20 -3.26 -6.99
N TRP A 67 14.96 -2.11 -6.34
CA TRP A 67 15.33 -1.94 -4.93
C TRP A 67 14.54 -2.88 -4.02
N ALA A 68 13.24 -3.05 -4.25
CA ALA A 68 12.39 -3.94 -3.46
C ALA A 68 12.89 -5.39 -3.54
N VAL A 69 13.13 -5.89 -4.75
CA VAL A 69 13.67 -7.23 -4.98
C VAL A 69 15.02 -7.40 -4.28
N LYS A 70 15.94 -6.44 -4.46
CA LYS A 70 17.27 -6.48 -3.83
C LYS A 70 17.24 -6.53 -2.30
N HIS A 71 16.25 -5.89 -1.67
CA HIS A 71 16.16 -5.79 -0.21
C HIS A 71 15.09 -6.71 0.40
N GLY A 72 14.55 -7.65 -0.39
CA GLY A 72 13.52 -8.59 0.09
C GLY A 72 12.24 -7.90 0.56
N LYS A 73 11.86 -6.78 -0.07
CA LYS A 73 10.61 -6.06 0.22
C LYS A 73 9.51 -6.51 -0.73
N PHE A 74 8.26 -6.35 -0.32
CA PHE A 74 7.13 -6.71 -1.17
C PHE A 74 7.03 -5.77 -2.38
N LEU A 75 7.06 -6.33 -3.58
CA LEU A 75 6.80 -5.62 -4.83
C LEU A 75 5.41 -6.03 -5.33
N VAL A 76 4.43 -5.15 -5.20
CA VAL A 76 3.03 -5.46 -5.51
C VAL A 76 2.40 -4.47 -6.48
N HIS A 77 1.44 -4.95 -7.25
CA HIS A 77 0.64 -4.17 -8.18
C HIS A 77 -0.35 -3.26 -7.41
N PRO A 78 -0.70 -2.06 -7.90
CA PRO A 78 -1.72 -1.19 -7.30
C PRO A 78 -3.05 -1.89 -6.94
N ARG A 79 -3.41 -2.92 -7.70
CA ARG A 79 -4.59 -3.77 -7.47
C ARG A 79 -4.62 -4.43 -6.09
N TRP A 80 -3.46 -4.64 -5.45
CA TRP A 80 -3.39 -5.12 -4.07
C TRP A 80 -4.06 -4.14 -3.10
N LEU A 81 -3.75 -2.86 -3.27
CA LEU A 81 -4.27 -1.79 -2.43
C LEU A 81 -5.76 -1.56 -2.69
N GLU A 82 -6.17 -1.61 -3.97
CA GLU A 82 -7.57 -1.52 -4.38
C GLU A 82 -8.40 -2.69 -3.82
N ALA A 83 -7.88 -3.93 -3.90
CA ALA A 83 -8.54 -5.10 -3.34
C ALA A 83 -8.63 -5.03 -1.81
N ALA A 84 -7.56 -4.57 -1.13
CA ALA A 84 -7.60 -4.36 0.31
C ALA A 84 -8.62 -3.29 0.71
N TYR A 85 -8.75 -2.23 -0.09
CA TYR A 85 -9.75 -1.18 0.09
C TYR A 85 -11.18 -1.64 -0.13
N TYR A 86 -11.42 -2.50 -1.13
CA TYR A 86 -12.76 -3.00 -1.42
C TYR A 86 -13.21 -4.04 -0.39
N LEU A 87 -12.29 -4.91 0.06
CA LEU A 87 -12.59 -6.04 0.95
C LEU A 87 -12.38 -5.72 2.43
N TRP A 88 -11.84 -4.55 2.76
CA TRP A 88 -11.50 -4.12 4.14
C TRP A 88 -10.65 -5.15 4.88
N LYS A 89 -9.72 -5.75 4.15
CA LYS A 89 -8.87 -6.83 4.63
C LYS A 89 -7.54 -6.79 3.90
N ARG A 90 -6.44 -7.00 4.63
CA ARG A 90 -5.12 -7.14 4.01
C ARG A 90 -5.14 -8.35 3.09
N GLN A 91 -4.82 -8.11 1.83
CA GLN A 91 -4.72 -9.17 0.84
C GLN A 91 -3.32 -9.78 0.89
N PRO A 92 -3.18 -11.09 0.62
CA PRO A 92 -1.86 -11.70 0.50
C PRO A 92 -1.11 -11.09 -0.69
N GLU A 93 0.11 -10.65 -0.45
CA GLU A 93 0.94 -9.92 -1.41
C GLU A 93 1.28 -10.76 -2.64
N ASP A 94 1.46 -12.08 -2.46
CA ASP A 94 1.81 -13.04 -3.51
C ASP A 94 0.78 -13.10 -4.65
N ASN A 95 -0.48 -12.77 -4.35
CA ASN A 95 -1.56 -12.72 -5.36
C ASN A 95 -1.46 -11.50 -6.29
N PHE A 96 -0.57 -10.55 -5.99
CA PHE A 96 -0.47 -9.26 -6.67
C PHE A 96 0.97 -8.92 -7.04
N VAL A 97 1.85 -9.91 -7.19
CA VAL A 97 3.21 -9.71 -7.66
C VAL A 97 3.22 -9.03 -9.03
N VAL A 98 4.20 -8.14 -9.24
CA VAL A 98 4.44 -7.53 -10.55
C VAL A 98 5.26 -8.52 -11.37
N SER A 99 4.70 -9.07 -12.44
CA SER A 99 5.42 -9.96 -13.36
C SER A 99 6.21 -9.16 -14.41
N CYS A 100 7.22 -9.81 -15.02
CA CYS A 100 7.85 -9.35 -16.26
C CYS A 100 6.89 -9.43 -17.44
#